data_AF-A0A4V2RDH2-F1
#
_entry.id   AF-A0A4V2RDH2-F1
#
_cell.length_a   1.000
_cell.length_b   1.000
_cell.length_c   1.000
_cell.angle_alpha   90.00
_cell.angle_beta   90.00
_cell.angle_gamma   90.00
#
_symmetry.space_group_name_H-M   'P 1'
#
loop_
_entity.id
_entity.type
_entity.pdbx_description
1 polymer ?
#
loop_
_entity_poly.entity_id
_entity_poly.type
_entity_poly.pdbx_seq_one_letter_code
_entity_poly.pdbx_strand_id
1 'polypeptide(L)'
;MFLESFINQKIQIKLKNFPEHLTGQMTGIYDPDAWYLVKLMKTESLGIWVENPCHKRVKIQEEDGTVIPEDKQKEEECTTNVLIRWEYISSVITFPAETTIGVDKKAKLIGFRP
;
A
#
# COMPACT_ATOMS: atom_id res chain seq x y z
N MET A 1 1.56 -13.62 16.09
CA MET A 1 2.11 -12.25 16.32
C MET A 1 0.96 -11.31 16.65
N PHE A 2 1.12 -10.30 17.53
CA PHE A 2 0.02 -9.39 17.94
C PHE A 2 -0.74 -8.73 16.76
N LEU A 3 -0.09 -8.57 15.61
CA LEU A 3 -0.70 -7.97 14.41
C LEU A 3 -1.67 -8.90 13.65
N GLU A 4 -1.68 -10.20 13.91
CA GLU A 4 -2.58 -11.15 13.21
C GLU A 4 -4.06 -10.86 13.48
N SER A 5 -4.41 -10.34 14.67
CA SER A 5 -5.78 -9.94 14.99
C SER A 5 -6.25 -8.70 14.23
N PHE A 6 -5.36 -8.03 13.50
CA PHE A 6 -5.63 -6.81 12.73
C PHE A 6 -5.60 -7.04 11.21
N ILE A 7 -5.54 -8.30 10.76
CA ILE A 7 -5.68 -8.63 9.34
C ILE A 7 -7.02 -8.11 8.83
N ASN A 8 -7.00 -7.53 7.63
CA ASN A 8 -8.08 -6.79 6.96
C ASN A 8 -8.49 -5.47 7.63
N GLN A 9 -7.82 -5.04 8.70
CA GLN A 9 -8.08 -3.76 9.36
C GLN A 9 -7.07 -2.69 8.92
N LYS A 10 -7.42 -1.43 9.16
CA LYS A 10 -6.52 -0.30 8.93
C LYS A 10 -5.60 -0.09 10.14
N ILE A 11 -4.31 0.00 9.87
CA ILE A 11 -3.26 0.29 10.84
C ILE A 11 -2.48 1.52 10.38
N GLN A 12 -1.85 2.23 11.31
CA GLN A 12 -0.91 3.29 10.96
C GLN A 12 0.52 2.75 11.03
N ILE A 13 1.31 3.11 10.03
CA ILE A 13 2.75 2.83 9.99
C ILE A 13 3.53 4.12 9.82
N LYS A 14 4.72 4.14 10.41
CA LYS A 14 5.74 5.16 10.14
C LYS A 14 6.91 4.47 9.46
N LEU A 15 7.36 5.05 8.36
CA LEU A 15 8.51 4.53 7.63
C LEU A 15 9.81 5.14 8.17
N LYS A 16 10.91 4.41 8.00
CA LYS A 16 12.28 4.88 8.22
C LYS A 16 13.16 4.35 7.10
N ASN A 17 14.18 5.12 6.73
CA ASN A 17 15.18 4.70 5.73
C ASN A 17 14.54 4.12 4.46
N PHE A 18 13.36 4.63 4.05
CA PHE A 18 12.63 4.07 2.91
C PHE A 18 13.38 4.43 1.62
N PRO A 19 13.77 3.47 0.79
CA PRO A 19 14.59 3.75 -0.38
C PRO A 19 13.85 4.66 -1.37
N GLU A 20 14.54 5.67 -1.90
CA GLU A 20 13.96 6.62 -2.86
C GLU A 20 13.39 5.92 -4.10
N HIS A 21 14.05 4.86 -4.59
CA HIS A 21 13.58 4.08 -5.74
C HIS A 21 12.28 3.30 -5.49
N LEU A 22 11.85 3.16 -4.23
CA LEU A 22 10.56 2.56 -3.86
C LEU A 22 9.48 3.62 -3.65
N THR A 23 9.80 4.91 -3.72
CA THR A 23 8.81 5.99 -3.64
C THR A 23 8.12 6.20 -4.99
N GLY A 24 6.90 6.75 -4.97
CA GLY A 24 6.16 7.14 -6.16
C GLY A 24 4.92 6.29 -6.45
N GLN A 25 4.45 6.35 -7.69
CA GLN A 25 3.17 5.77 -8.11
C GLN A 25 3.07 4.26 -7.86
N MET A 26 4.18 3.53 -7.97
CA MET A 26 4.20 2.07 -7.80
C MET A 26 3.79 1.63 -6.38
N THR A 27 4.17 2.39 -5.35
CA THR A 27 3.88 2.04 -3.94
C THR A 27 2.84 2.97 -3.30
N GLY A 28 2.55 4.12 -3.93
CA GLY A 28 1.70 5.16 -3.36
C GLY A 28 2.35 5.91 -2.20
N ILE A 29 3.64 5.69 -1.92
CA ILE A 29 4.43 6.33 -0.87
C ILE A 29 5.23 7.46 -1.50
N TYR A 30 4.85 8.71 -1.20
CA TYR A 30 5.49 9.90 -1.78
C TYR A 30 6.28 10.74 -0.77
N ASP A 31 6.04 10.51 0.50
CA ASP A 31 6.64 11.25 1.61
C ASP A 31 7.01 10.24 2.71
N PRO A 32 8.21 9.66 2.68
CA PRO A 32 8.64 8.66 3.65
C PRO A 32 8.54 9.13 5.11
N ASP A 33 8.58 10.44 5.34
CA ASP A 33 8.48 11.05 6.67
C ASP A 33 7.04 11.28 7.12
N ALA A 34 6.03 10.87 6.34
CA ALA A 34 4.64 10.91 6.78
C ALA A 34 4.24 9.67 7.60
N TRP A 35 3.18 9.80 8.38
CA TRP A 35 2.43 8.64 8.87
C TRP A 35 1.53 8.11 7.77
N TYR A 36 1.47 6.80 7.59
CA TYR A 36 0.66 6.15 6.56
C TYR A 36 -0.43 5.29 7.18
N LEU A 37 -1.67 5.48 6.75
CA LEU A 37 -2.77 4.57 7.05
C LEU A 37 -2.86 3.51 5.95
N VAL A 38 -2.71 2.24 6.34
CA VAL A 38 -2.64 1.09 5.43
C VAL A 38 -3.59 -0.01 5.88
N LYS A 39 -4.15 -0.77 4.95
CA LYS A 39 -4.92 -1.97 5.28
C LYS A 39 -3.97 -3.16 5.36
N LEU A 40 -3.89 -3.80 6.52
CA LEU A 40 -3.04 -4.96 6.74
C LEU A 40 -3.65 -6.19 6.08
N MET A 41 -2.93 -6.82 5.16
CA MET A 41 -3.41 -8.02 4.45
C MET A 41 -2.80 -9.30 5.04
N LYS A 42 -1.53 -9.25 5.44
CA LYS A 42 -0.81 -10.38 6.02
C LYS A 42 0.39 -9.91 6.81
N THR A 43 0.81 -10.70 7.79
CA THR A 43 2.08 -10.52 8.51
C THR A 43 3.00 -11.70 8.21
N GLU A 44 4.29 -11.42 8.03
CA GLU A 44 5.31 -12.43 7.77
C GLU A 44 6.61 -12.07 8.51
N SER A 45 7.55 -13.02 8.57
CA SER A 45 8.84 -12.80 9.22
C SER A 45 9.65 -11.65 8.61
N LEU A 46 9.45 -11.36 7.32
CA LEU A 46 10.16 -10.30 6.60
C LEU A 46 9.49 -8.92 6.70
N GLY A 47 8.18 -8.85 6.96
CA GLY A 47 7.42 -7.60 6.92
C GLY A 47 5.92 -7.77 7.03
N ILE A 48 5.21 -6.76 6.54
CA ILE A 48 3.75 -6.77 6.38
C ILE A 48 3.36 -6.60 4.92
N TRP A 49 2.34 -7.34 4.51
CA TRP A 49 1.65 -7.10 3.26
C TRP A 49 0.53 -6.11 3.50
N VAL A 50 0.50 -5.05 2.70
CA VAL A 50 -0.53 -4.01 2.75
C VAL A 50 -1.23 -3.88 1.42
N GLU A 51 -2.51 -3.52 1.46
CA GLU A 51 -3.27 -3.19 0.26
C GLU A 51 -2.77 -1.85 -0.33
N ASN A 52 -2.40 -1.85 -1.61
CA ASN A 52 -2.07 -0.66 -2.38
C ASN A 52 -3.18 -0.41 -3.42
N PRO A 53 -4.03 0.60 -3.21
CA PRO A 53 -5.16 0.89 -4.09
C PRO A 53 -4.75 1.58 -5.40
N CYS A 54 -3.49 1.98 -5.56
CA CYS A 54 -3.08 2.90 -6.63
C CYS A 54 -2.21 2.28 -7.72
N HIS A 55 -2.12 0.96 -7.77
CA HIS A 55 -1.37 0.32 -8.85
C HIS A 55 -2.19 0.37 -10.14
N LYS A 56 -1.67 1.06 -11.14
CA LYS A 56 -2.25 1.12 -12.48
C LYS A 56 -1.52 0.14 -13.38
N ARG A 57 -2.27 -0.72 -14.06
CA ARG A 57 -1.75 -1.66 -15.05
C ARG A 57 -2.36 -1.34 -16.40
N VAL A 58 -1.54 -1.35 -17.44
CA VAL A 58 -2.02 -1.32 -18.81
C VAL A 58 -2.13 -2.74 -19.33
N LYS A 59 -3.31 -3.13 -19.80
CA LYS A 59 -3.49 -4.43 -20.44
C LYS A 59 -2.90 -4.37 -21.85
N ILE A 60 -1.79 -5.08 -22.06
CA ILE A 60 -1.05 -5.10 -23.34
C ILE A 60 -1.31 -6.35 -24.19
N GLN A 61 -1.90 -7.39 -23.59
CA GLN A 61 -2.22 -8.66 -24.23
C GLN A 61 -3.56 -9.19 -23.73
N GLU A 62 -4.30 -9.86 -24.61
CA GLU A 62 -5.47 -10.68 -24.27
C GLU A 62 -5.05 -12.02 -23.65
N GLU A 63 -6.00 -12.73 -23.04
CA GLU A 63 -5.73 -14.01 -22.35
C GLU A 63 -5.22 -15.12 -23.30
N ASP A 64 -5.53 -15.00 -24.60
CA ASP A 64 -5.06 -15.90 -25.65
C ASP A 64 -3.66 -15.55 -26.18
N GLY A 65 -3.01 -14.50 -25.63
CA GLY A 65 -1.69 -14.03 -26.02
C GLY A 65 -1.69 -13.02 -27.17
N THR A 66 -2.86 -12.62 -27.69
CA THR A 66 -2.96 -11.60 -28.75
C THR A 66 -2.53 -10.23 -28.21
N VAL A 67 -1.61 -9.56 -28.91
CA VAL A 67 -1.13 -8.21 -28.54
C VAL A 67 -2.23 -7.17 -28.81
N ILE A 68 -2.52 -6.34 -27.81
CA ILE A 68 -3.48 -5.24 -27.90
C ILE A 68 -2.78 -4.02 -28.54
N PRO A 69 -3.27 -3.51 -29.67
CA PRO A 69 -2.76 -2.27 -30.28
C PRO A 69 -2.73 -1.10 -29.30
N GLU A 70 -1.70 -0.26 -29.35
CA GLU A 70 -1.49 0.84 -28.38
C GLU A 70 -2.70 1.78 -28.24
N ASP A 71 -3.41 2.07 -29.34
CA ASP A 71 -4.63 2.88 -29.37
C ASP A 71 -5.83 2.25 -28.66
N LYS A 72 -5.75 0.96 -28.34
CA LYS A 72 -6.79 0.15 -27.67
C LYS A 72 -6.39 -0.31 -26.28
N GLN A 73 -5.15 -0.04 -25.85
CA GLN A 73 -4.69 -0.38 -24.52
C GLN A 73 -5.44 0.46 -23.48
N LYS A 74 -6.00 -0.20 -22.47
CA LYS A 74 -6.73 0.45 -21.38
C LYS A 74 -5.90 0.39 -20.11
N GLU A 75 -5.84 1.52 -19.41
CA GLU A 75 -5.30 1.62 -18.06
C GLU A 75 -6.37 1.16 -17.07
N GLU A 76 -6.06 0.14 -16.28
CA GLU A 76 -6.92 -0.42 -15.26
C GLU A 76 -6.30 -0.20 -13.88
N GLU A 77 -7.07 0.37 -12.96
CA GLU A 77 -6.69 0.43 -11.55
C GLU A 77 -6.91 -0.95 -10.92
N CYS A 78 -5.82 -1.53 -10.41
CA CYS A 78 -5.81 -2.85 -9.81
C CYS A 78 -5.45 -2.72 -8.34
N THR A 79 -6.30 -3.24 -7.45
CA THR A 79 -5.92 -3.42 -6.04
C THR A 79 -4.79 -4.44 -5.98
N THR A 80 -3.61 -4.01 -5.55
CA THR A 80 -2.44 -4.90 -5.39
C THR A 80 -2.03 -4.98 -3.93
N ASN A 81 -1.18 -5.95 -3.61
CA ASN A 81 -0.58 -6.07 -2.29
C ASN A 81 0.91 -5.75 -2.39
N VAL A 82 1.40 -4.90 -1.50
CA VAL A 82 2.81 -4.51 -1.42
C VAL A 82 3.39 -5.04 -0.12
N LEU A 83 4.55 -5.69 -0.20
CA LEU A 83 5.33 -6.09 0.97
C LEU A 83 6.18 -4.90 1.45
N ILE A 84 5.93 -4.44 2.67
CA ILE A 84 6.79 -3.48 3.36
C ILE A 84 7.62 -4.25 4.38
N ARG A 85 8.93 -4.28 4.16
CA ARG A 85 9.88 -4.98 5.04
C ARG A 85 10.00 -4.29 6.40
N TRP A 86 10.24 -5.06 7.45
CA TRP A 86 10.40 -4.54 8.82
C TRP A 86 11.54 -3.53 8.94
N GLU A 87 12.60 -3.67 8.14
CA GLU A 87 13.73 -2.73 8.12
C GLU A 87 13.31 -1.29 7.80
N TYR A 88 12.22 -1.13 7.05
CA TYR A 88 11.68 0.15 6.64
C TYR A 88 10.56 0.68 7.53
N ILE A 89 10.14 -0.07 8.55
CA ILE A 89 9.06 0.33 9.47
C ILE A 89 9.69 0.76 10.79
N SER A 90 9.47 2.00 11.20
CA SER A 90 9.89 2.49 12.51
C SER A 90 8.86 2.20 13.59
N SER A 91 7.57 2.24 13.24
CA SER A 91 6.47 2.12 14.21
C SER A 91 5.21 1.61 13.54
N VAL A 92 4.41 0.86 14.30
CA VAL A 92 3.07 0.38 13.91
C VAL A 92 2.10 0.72 15.03
N ILE A 93 0.94 1.29 14.68
CA ILE A 93 -0.15 1.63 15.60
C ILE A 93 -1.42 0.93 15.11
N THR A 94 -2.05 0.18 16.00
CA THR A 94 -3.28 -0.57 15.75
C THR A 94 -4.45 0.02 16.55
N PHE A 95 -5.67 -0.06 16.02
CA PHE A 95 -6.87 0.50 16.65
C PHE A 95 -7.85 -0.62 17.04
N PRO A 96 -7.66 -1.26 18.21
CA PRO A 96 -8.44 -2.46 18.62
C PRO A 96 -9.93 -2.23 18.92
N ALA A 97 -10.42 -0.99 18.85
CA ALA A 97 -11.82 -0.64 19.11
C ALA A 97 -12.28 0.39 18.06
N GLU A 98 -12.93 -0.05 16.98
CA GLU A 98 -13.53 0.86 15.98
C GLU A 98 -14.90 1.35 16.49
N THR A 99 -15.20 2.64 16.37
CA THR A 99 -15.93 3.15 15.18
C THR A 99 -15.37 4.47 14.64
N THR A 100 -14.33 5.05 15.24
CA THR A 100 -13.78 6.34 14.77
C THR A 100 -12.28 6.21 14.53
N ILE A 101 -11.87 6.22 13.25
CA ILE A 101 -10.47 6.36 12.88
C ILE A 101 -10.05 7.80 13.21
N GLY A 102 -9.63 8.03 14.45
CA GLY A 102 -8.91 9.24 14.84
C GLY A 102 -7.50 9.19 14.26
N VAL A 103 -7.38 9.40 12.94
CA VAL A 103 -6.07 9.63 12.32
C VAL A 103 -5.53 10.97 12.83
N ASP A 104 -4.24 11.05 13.16
CA ASP A 104 -3.57 12.35 13.27
C ASP A 104 -3.92 13.14 11.99
N LYS A 105 -4.30 14.42 12.11
CA LYS A 105 -4.65 15.28 10.95
C LYS A 105 -3.53 15.31 9.89
N LYS A 106 -2.31 14.90 10.25
CA LYS A 106 -1.14 14.83 9.37
C LYS A 106 -0.88 13.45 8.75
N ALA A 107 -1.65 12.41 9.09
CA ALA A 107 -1.48 11.10 8.51
C ALA A 107 -1.97 11.08 7.04
N LYS A 108 -1.11 10.60 6.15
CA LYS A 108 -1.41 10.43 4.72
C LYS A 108 -1.99 9.04 4.48
N LEU A 109 -2.96 8.95 3.58
CA LEU A 109 -3.37 7.67 3.01
C LEU A 109 -2.33 7.27 1.95
N ILE A 110 -1.94 6.00 1.89
CA ILE A 110 -1.13 5.52 0.76
C ILE A 110 -1.93 5.75 -0.54
N GLY A 111 -1.28 6.39 -1.51
CA GLY A 111 -1.79 6.45 -2.89
C GLY A 111 -2.64 7.67 -3.31
N PHE A 112 -3.13 8.51 -2.40
CA PHE A 112 -3.97 9.65 -2.81
C PHE A 112 -3.15 10.92 -3.08
N ARG A 113 -2.99 11.27 -4.36
CA ARG A 113 -2.85 12.66 -4.82
C ARG A 113 -4.04 12.98 -5.72
N PRO A 114 -4.74 14.13 -5.54
CA PRO A 114 -5.67 14.63 -6.54
C PRO A 114 -4.93 14.96 -7.86
#